data_AF-A0A1N6E649-F1
#
_entry.id   AF-A0A1N6E649-F1
#
_cell.length_a   1.000
_cell.length_b   1.000
_cell.length_c   1.000
_cell.angle_alpha   90.00
_cell.angle_beta   90.00
_cell.angle_gamma   90.00
#
_symmetry.space_group_name_H-M   'P 1'
#
loop_
_entity.id
_entity.type
_entity.pdbx_description
1 polymer ?
#
loop_
_entity_poly.entity_id
_entity_poly.type
_entity_poly.pdbx_seq_one_letter_code
_entity_poly.pdbx_strand_id
1 'polypeptide(L)'
;MNKSQSRLQHYLYTTIFGTETRHGKVFDLALIVMILASMVVLMLESIASFHAQWSQWLYWIEWGFTGIFTIEYLLRLYCSPRPSAYARSFYGVVDLLAILPTYIAVFVPGTTYMMVVRLLRVLRIFRVLRLMRFLEDSNILMRSMIMSSRKVLIFFSTVMILVTVFGALMYVIEGPENGFTSIPYAIYWAIVTLTTVGYGDLIPQTDIGKALASFTMLMGYSIIAVPTGIITAEIGQQMSLHRQLVKCPNCSKGGHESDADFCKHCGSELPEGDKRVVQPGL
;
A
#
# COMPACT_ATOMS: atom_id res chain seq x y z
N MET A 1 14.56 -1.69 -32.02
CA MET A 1 15.92 -1.11 -32.07
C MET A 1 16.45 -1.03 -30.64
N ASN A 2 16.93 -2.13 -30.06
CA ASN A 2 18.33 -2.58 -30.06
C ASN A 2 19.35 -1.50 -29.64
N LYS A 3 19.53 -1.33 -28.33
CA LYS A 3 20.82 -0.94 -27.76
C LYS A 3 21.43 -2.20 -27.15
N SER A 4 22.63 -2.55 -27.62
CA SER A 4 23.52 -3.48 -26.92
C SER A 4 23.62 -3.01 -25.47
N GLN A 5 22.96 -3.72 -24.54
CA GLN A 5 23.12 -3.42 -23.12
C GLN A 5 24.54 -3.79 -22.72
N SER A 6 25.27 -2.87 -22.10
CA SER A 6 26.59 -3.18 -21.58
C SER A 6 26.49 -4.28 -20.52
N ARG A 7 27.54 -5.10 -20.35
CA ARG A 7 27.57 -6.14 -19.30
C ARG A 7 27.26 -5.57 -17.91
N LEU A 8 27.68 -4.33 -17.65
CA LEU A 8 27.37 -3.58 -16.43
C LEU A 8 25.89 -3.24 -16.30
N GLN A 9 25.24 -2.79 -17.38
CA GLN A 9 23.81 -2.47 -17.38
C GLN A 9 22.96 -3.70 -17.11
N HIS A 10 23.32 -4.86 -17.70
CA HIS A 10 22.63 -6.11 -17.44
C HIS A 10 22.81 -6.59 -15.99
N TYR A 11 24.04 -6.53 -15.45
CA TYR A 11 24.32 -6.87 -14.05
C TYR A 11 23.59 -5.97 -13.05
N LEU A 12 23.56 -4.66 -13.32
CA LEU A 12 22.79 -3.70 -12.49
C LEU A 12 21.29 -3.96 -12.59
N TYR A 13 20.79 -4.28 -13.78
CA TYR A 13 19.39 -4.62 -13.97
C TYR A 13 19.01 -5.89 -13.18
N THR A 14 19.80 -6.96 -13.27
CA THR A 14 19.52 -8.21 -12.53
C THR A 14 19.68 -8.06 -11.02
N THR A 15 20.53 -7.16 -10.55
CA THR A 15 20.71 -6.91 -9.11
C THR A 15 19.62 -6.00 -8.54
N ILE A 16 19.19 -4.97 -9.29
CA ILE A 16 18.24 -3.95 -8.80
C ILE A 16 16.77 -4.36 -9.05
N PHE A 17 16.51 -5.14 -10.10
CA PHE A 17 15.16 -5.63 -10.44
C PHE A 17 14.98 -7.13 -10.22
N GLY A 18 16.05 -7.89 -9.95
CA GLY A 18 15.97 -9.35 -9.76
C GLY A 18 16.03 -9.75 -8.28
N THR A 19 15.05 -10.55 -7.84
CA THR A 19 14.86 -10.97 -6.44
C THR A 19 15.47 -12.34 -6.13
N GLU A 20 15.86 -13.07 -7.17
CA GLU A 20 16.46 -14.42 -7.10
C GLU A 20 17.90 -14.40 -6.54
N THR A 21 18.66 -13.33 -6.80
CA THR A 21 20.09 -13.28 -6.48
C THR A 21 20.34 -12.87 -5.02
N ARG A 22 21.39 -13.43 -4.38
CA ARG A 22 21.80 -13.01 -3.02
C ARG A 22 22.07 -11.51 -2.93
N HIS A 23 22.65 -10.93 -3.98
CA HIS A 23 22.94 -9.50 -4.05
C HIS A 23 21.67 -8.65 -4.14
N GLY A 24 20.66 -9.08 -4.90
CA GLY A 24 19.36 -8.41 -4.96
C GLY A 24 18.65 -8.39 -3.61
N LYS A 25 18.59 -9.54 -2.93
CA LYS A 25 17.97 -9.63 -1.58
C LYS A 25 18.63 -8.71 -0.56
N VAL A 26 19.96 -8.64 -0.55
CA VAL A 26 20.70 -7.75 0.35
C VAL A 26 20.46 -6.29 0.00
N PHE A 27 20.42 -5.95 -1.30
CA PHE A 27 20.10 -4.60 -1.76
C PHE A 27 18.68 -4.18 -1.34
N ASP A 28 17.69 -5.03 -1.54
CA ASP A 28 16.30 -4.78 -1.17
C ASP A 28 16.14 -4.62 0.36
N LEU A 29 16.76 -5.50 1.15
CA LEU A 29 16.76 -5.39 2.61
C LEU A 29 17.43 -4.08 3.07
N ALA A 30 18.58 -3.73 2.50
CA ALA A 30 19.26 -2.47 2.81
C ALA A 30 18.37 -1.27 2.47
N LEU A 31 17.66 -1.32 1.34
CA LEU A 31 16.77 -0.26 0.91
C LEU A 31 15.55 -0.11 1.84
N ILE A 32 14.96 -1.21 2.28
CA ILE A 32 13.89 -1.21 3.30
C ILE A 32 14.39 -0.57 4.60
N VAL A 33 15.56 -1.00 5.10
CA VAL A 33 16.17 -0.46 6.31
C VAL A 33 16.43 1.04 6.17
N MET A 34 16.94 1.50 5.03
CA MET A 34 17.16 2.93 4.78
C MET A 34 15.86 3.73 4.73
N ILE A 35 14.79 3.20 4.11
CA ILE A 35 13.47 3.83 4.09
C ILE A 35 12.94 3.97 5.52
N LEU A 36 12.97 2.90 6.31
CA LEU A 36 12.53 2.91 7.71
C LEU A 36 13.37 3.87 8.56
N ALA A 37 14.69 3.87 8.41
CA ALA A 37 15.57 4.81 9.09
C ALA A 37 15.26 6.27 8.73
N SER A 38 14.97 6.56 7.45
CA SER A 38 14.57 7.89 7.01
C SER A 38 13.23 8.34 7.62
N MET A 39 12.30 7.40 7.86
CA MET A 39 11.05 7.70 8.56
C MET A 39 11.28 7.99 10.04
N VAL A 40 12.19 7.27 10.71
CA VAL A 40 12.57 7.57 12.09
C VAL A 40 13.15 8.98 12.20
N VAL A 41 14.00 9.39 11.25
CA VAL A 41 14.53 10.76 11.20
C VAL A 41 13.42 11.79 11.04
N LEU A 42 12.44 11.54 10.16
CA LEU A 42 11.26 12.40 9.99
C LEU A 42 10.45 12.52 11.30
N MET A 43 10.27 11.40 12.01
CA MET A 43 9.60 11.40 13.32
C MET A 43 10.38 12.20 14.36
N LEU A 44 11.71 12.06 14.42
CA LEU A 44 12.57 12.85 15.32
C LEU A 44 12.54 14.35 14.97
N GLU A 45 12.53 14.71 13.69
CA GLU A 45 12.41 16.11 13.24
C GLU A 45 11.07 16.73 13.67
N SER A 46 10.01 15.92 13.76
CA SER A 46 8.67 16.40 14.19
C SER A 46 8.60 16.76 15.68
N ILE A 47 9.52 16.25 16.51
CA ILE A 47 9.55 16.51 17.95
C ILE A 47 10.30 17.83 18.21
N ALA A 48 9.60 18.83 18.78
CA ALA A 48 10.15 20.18 18.97
C ALA A 48 11.46 20.21 19.80
N SER A 49 11.58 19.38 20.83
CA SER A 49 12.78 19.30 21.68
C SER A 49 14.00 18.77 20.92
N PHE A 50 13.80 17.74 20.07
CA PHE A 50 14.84 17.19 19.21
C PHE A 50 15.22 18.17 18.10
N HIS A 51 14.24 18.78 17.45
CA HIS A 51 14.49 19.78 16.41
C HIS A 51 15.30 20.98 16.95
N ALA A 52 14.99 21.47 18.15
CA ALA A 52 15.71 22.59 18.75
C ALA A 52 17.21 22.31 18.97
N GLN A 53 17.58 21.07 19.32
CA GLN A 53 18.97 20.70 19.64
C GLN A 53 19.73 20.08 18.46
N TRP A 54 19.05 19.33 17.59
CA TRP A 54 19.67 18.49 16.57
C TRP A 54 19.28 18.85 15.13
N SER A 55 18.57 19.96 14.91
CA SER A 55 18.11 20.39 13.57
C SER A 55 19.19 20.30 12.48
N GLN A 56 20.41 20.76 12.75
CA GLN A 56 21.50 20.72 11.78
C GLN A 56 21.92 19.29 11.42
N TRP A 57 22.03 18.41 12.41
CA TRP A 57 22.40 17.01 12.18
C TRP A 57 21.29 16.26 11.44
N LEU A 58 20.03 16.44 11.86
CA LEU A 58 18.87 15.86 11.20
C LEU A 58 18.76 16.33 9.74
N TYR A 59 19.04 17.60 9.46
CA TYR A 59 19.10 18.15 8.11
C TYR A 59 20.16 17.45 7.25
N TRP A 60 21.38 17.25 7.76
CA TRP A 60 22.43 16.55 7.01
C TRP A 60 22.09 15.08 6.76
N ILE A 61 21.54 14.39 7.75
CA ILE A 61 21.11 12.98 7.61
C ILE A 61 20.00 12.86 6.56
N GLU A 62 19.03 13.78 6.59
CA GLU A 62 17.93 13.87 5.64
C GLU A 62 18.42 14.09 4.19
N TRP A 63 19.42 14.96 4.02
CA TRP A 63 20.12 15.12 2.74
C TRP A 63 20.90 13.89 2.32
N GLY A 64 21.51 13.18 3.27
CA GLY A 64 22.16 11.89 3.05
C GLY A 64 21.19 10.86 2.48
N PHE A 65 20.04 10.66 3.13
CA PHE A 65 18.99 9.76 2.63
C PHE A 65 18.44 10.20 1.26
N THR A 66 18.16 11.50 1.09
CA THR A 66 17.69 12.03 -0.19
C THR A 66 18.71 11.78 -1.31
N GLY A 67 20.00 11.98 -1.03
CA GLY A 67 21.09 11.71 -1.98
C GLY A 67 21.15 10.24 -2.36
N ILE A 68 21.12 9.33 -1.38
CA ILE A 68 21.12 7.88 -1.63
C ILE A 68 19.91 7.47 -2.48
N PHE A 69 18.70 7.93 -2.13
CA PHE A 69 17.48 7.63 -2.90
C PHE A 69 17.48 8.24 -4.29
N THR A 70 18.13 9.39 -4.47
CA THR A 70 18.28 10.00 -5.80
C THR A 70 19.25 9.21 -6.66
N ILE A 71 20.40 8.80 -6.10
CA ILE A 71 21.36 7.92 -6.79
C ILE A 71 20.67 6.62 -7.20
N GLU A 72 19.91 6.02 -6.29
CA GLU A 72 19.18 4.79 -6.56
C GLU A 72 18.09 4.96 -7.64
N TYR A 73 17.33 6.06 -7.62
CA TYR A 73 16.36 6.37 -8.68
C TYR A 73 17.05 6.57 -10.05
N LEU A 74 18.19 7.27 -10.08
CA LEU A 74 18.98 7.47 -11.30
C LEU A 74 19.57 6.15 -11.82
N LEU A 75 20.08 5.30 -10.93
CA LEU A 75 20.57 3.97 -11.28
C LEU A 75 19.46 3.12 -11.92
N ARG A 76 18.24 3.14 -11.35
CA ARG A 76 17.07 2.47 -11.93
C ARG A 76 16.69 3.02 -13.30
N LEU A 77 16.72 4.35 -13.45
CA LEU A 77 16.44 5.00 -14.72
C LEU A 77 17.48 4.64 -15.79
N TYR A 78 18.75 4.50 -15.40
CA TYR A 78 19.86 4.14 -16.28
C TYR A 78 19.83 2.66 -16.70
N CYS A 79 19.58 1.73 -15.76
CA CYS A 79 19.56 0.30 -16.07
C CYS A 79 18.24 -0.15 -16.74
N SER A 80 17.17 0.63 -16.63
CA SER A 80 15.90 0.33 -17.29
C SER A 80 16.01 0.35 -18.83
N PRO A 81 15.49 -0.66 -19.55
CA PRO A 81 15.49 -0.70 -21.01
C PRO A 81 14.78 0.50 -21.67
N ARG A 82 13.78 1.08 -20.98
CA ARG A 82 13.00 2.24 -21.43
C ARG A 82 12.87 3.26 -20.29
N PRO A 83 13.84 4.17 -20.12
CA PRO A 83 13.89 5.11 -19.00
C PRO A 83 12.63 5.97 -18.87
N SER A 84 12.13 6.51 -19.99
CA SER A 84 10.92 7.34 -20.01
C SER A 84 9.65 6.57 -19.61
N ALA A 85 9.58 5.28 -19.94
CA ALA A 85 8.50 4.41 -19.51
C ALA A 85 8.58 4.11 -18.01
N TYR A 86 9.80 3.91 -17.48
CA TYR A 86 10.00 3.74 -16.04
C TYR A 86 9.61 4.99 -15.26
N ALA A 87 10.06 6.18 -15.67
CA ALA A 87 9.75 7.44 -14.99
C ALA A 87 8.23 7.75 -14.94
N ARG A 88 7.46 7.28 -15.93
CA ARG A 88 5.98 7.41 -15.98
C ARG A 88 5.23 6.22 -15.38
N SER A 89 5.94 5.18 -14.94
CA SER A 89 5.32 4.05 -14.24
C SER A 89 4.92 4.44 -12.82
N PHE A 90 3.99 3.71 -12.22
CA PHE A 90 3.56 3.93 -10.83
C PHE A 90 4.75 3.99 -9.87
N TYR A 91 5.66 3.02 -9.94
CA TYR A 91 6.85 2.98 -9.08
C TYR A 91 7.85 4.10 -9.36
N GLY A 92 8.03 4.48 -10.63
CA GLY A 92 8.89 5.61 -10.99
C GLY A 92 8.34 6.94 -10.46
N VAL A 93 7.02 7.13 -10.51
CA VAL A 93 6.34 8.30 -9.93
C VAL A 93 6.48 8.31 -8.41
N VAL A 94 6.26 7.16 -7.74
CA VAL A 94 6.45 7.04 -6.29
C VAL A 94 7.90 7.34 -5.88
N ASP A 95 8.87 6.80 -6.61
CA ASP A 95 10.30 7.07 -6.39
C ASP A 95 10.63 8.55 -6.56
N LEU A 96 10.05 9.21 -7.57
CA LEU A 96 10.23 10.64 -7.80
C LEU A 96 9.58 11.48 -6.68
N LEU A 97 8.35 11.18 -6.30
CA LEU A 97 7.62 11.87 -5.22
C LEU A 97 8.31 11.73 -3.87
N ALA A 98 9.08 10.67 -3.65
CA ALA A 98 9.85 10.43 -2.43
C ALA A 98 11.07 11.36 -2.27
N ILE A 99 11.66 11.83 -3.38
CA ILE A 99 12.85 12.71 -3.38
C ILE A 99 12.52 14.17 -3.69
N LEU A 100 11.48 14.41 -4.50
CA LEU A 100 11.12 15.72 -5.04
C LEU A 100 10.87 16.79 -3.96
N PRO A 101 10.17 16.53 -2.84
CA PRO A 101 9.88 17.57 -1.85
C PRO A 101 11.13 18.21 -1.25
N THR A 102 12.20 17.44 -1.03
CA THR A 102 13.48 17.97 -0.51
C THR A 102 14.16 18.89 -1.51
N TYR A 103 14.15 18.55 -2.81
CA TYR A 103 14.72 19.43 -3.83
C TYR A 103 13.89 20.70 -4.03
N ILE A 104 12.56 20.60 -4.11
CA ILE A 104 11.68 21.77 -4.26
C ILE A 104 11.87 22.75 -3.10
N ALA A 105 12.02 22.25 -1.86
CA ALA A 105 12.21 23.09 -0.69
C ALA A 105 13.49 23.96 -0.76
N VAL A 106 14.49 23.59 -1.57
CA VAL A 106 15.68 24.43 -1.80
C VAL A 106 15.41 25.54 -2.81
N PHE A 107 14.65 25.26 -3.85
CA PHE A 107 14.38 26.19 -4.95
C PHE A 107 13.27 27.20 -4.63
N VAL A 108 12.53 27.02 -3.52
CA VAL A 108 11.53 27.98 -3.03
C VAL A 108 11.98 28.66 -1.72
N PRO A 109 13.04 29.50 -1.75
CA PRO A 109 13.40 30.32 -0.60
C PRO A 109 12.48 31.54 -0.51
N GLY A 110 11.73 31.69 0.59
CA GLY A 110 10.94 32.91 0.82
C GLY A 110 10.01 32.84 2.04
N THR A 111 9.94 33.94 2.79
CA THR A 111 9.07 34.13 3.97
C THR A 111 7.59 34.05 3.64
N THR A 112 7.19 34.38 2.41
CA THR A 112 5.79 34.26 1.92
C THR A 112 5.32 32.81 1.78
N TYR A 113 6.25 31.85 1.67
CA TYR A 113 5.94 30.44 1.38
C TYR A 113 6.21 29.50 2.56
N MET A 114 6.32 30.01 3.80
CA MET A 114 6.59 29.17 4.98
C MET A 114 5.57 28.02 5.14
N MET A 115 4.30 28.24 4.81
CA MET A 115 3.28 27.18 4.84
C MET A 115 3.52 26.11 3.76
N VAL A 116 3.91 26.52 2.54
CA VAL A 116 4.22 25.60 1.44
C VAL A 116 5.46 24.78 1.77
N VAL A 117 6.52 25.40 2.30
CA VAL A 117 7.73 24.70 2.75
C VAL A 117 7.40 23.69 3.85
N ARG A 118 6.50 24.05 4.79
CA ARG A 118 6.06 23.13 5.85
C ARG A 118 5.28 21.94 5.30
N LEU A 119 4.37 22.17 4.35
CA LEU A 119 3.66 21.11 3.63
C LEU A 119 4.62 20.18 2.90
N LEU A 120 5.60 20.72 2.14
CA LEU A 120 6.60 19.93 1.44
C LEU A 120 7.42 19.03 2.38
N ARG A 121 7.73 19.48 3.59
CA ARG A 121 8.39 18.63 4.61
C ARG A 121 7.52 17.44 5.01
N VAL A 122 6.21 17.65 5.20
CA VAL A 122 5.27 16.56 5.51
C VAL A 122 5.14 15.58 4.34
N LEU A 123 5.18 16.05 3.09
CA LEU A 123 5.12 15.19 1.90
C LEU A 123 6.27 14.18 1.82
N ARG A 124 7.37 14.38 2.57
CA ARG A 124 8.44 13.37 2.68
C ARG A 124 7.94 12.05 3.28
N ILE A 125 6.80 12.05 3.98
CA ILE A 125 6.15 10.82 4.42
C ILE A 125 5.85 9.89 3.23
N PHE A 126 5.66 10.41 2.02
CA PHE A 126 5.46 9.61 0.81
C PHE A 126 6.65 8.70 0.48
N ARG A 127 7.84 8.89 1.09
CA ARG A 127 8.93 7.89 1.02
C ARG A 127 8.48 6.51 1.49
N VAL A 128 7.53 6.43 2.43
CA VAL A 128 6.95 5.15 2.87
C VAL A 128 6.29 4.39 1.72
N LEU A 129 5.74 5.10 0.73
CA LEU A 129 5.09 4.49 -0.43
C LEU A 129 6.06 3.66 -1.27
N ARG A 130 7.39 3.90 -1.17
CA ARG A 130 8.40 3.05 -1.82
C ARG A 130 8.36 1.61 -1.33
N LEU A 131 7.87 1.36 -0.11
CA LEU A 131 7.71 0.00 0.41
C LEU A 131 6.71 -0.83 -0.42
N MET A 132 5.77 -0.18 -1.11
CA MET A 132 4.78 -0.89 -1.94
C MET A 132 5.42 -1.72 -3.06
N ARG A 133 6.63 -1.38 -3.52
CA ARG A 133 7.32 -2.15 -4.56
C ARG A 133 7.72 -3.55 -4.10
N PHE A 134 7.96 -3.74 -2.80
CA PHE A 134 8.28 -5.04 -2.23
C PHE A 134 7.03 -5.91 -2.01
N LEU A 135 5.85 -5.30 -2.10
CA LEU A 135 4.58 -6.05 -2.11
C LEU A 135 4.30 -6.66 -3.50
N GLU A 136 4.97 -6.20 -4.56
CA GLU A 136 4.73 -6.63 -5.95
C GLU A 136 5.32 -8.00 -6.30
N ASP A 137 6.36 -8.46 -5.59
CA ASP A 137 6.85 -9.85 -5.71
C ASP A 137 5.73 -10.87 -5.46
N SER A 138 4.65 -10.43 -4.81
CA SER A 138 3.36 -11.10 -4.77
C SER A 138 2.39 -10.57 -5.84
N ASN A 139 2.73 -10.75 -7.12
CA ASN A 139 1.91 -10.33 -8.28
C ASN A 139 0.44 -10.84 -8.17
N ILE A 140 0.25 -11.96 -7.46
CA ILE A 140 -1.05 -12.53 -7.10
C ILE A 140 -1.85 -11.61 -6.18
N LEU A 141 -1.24 -11.03 -5.14
CA LEU A 141 -1.92 -10.14 -4.18
C LEU A 141 -2.35 -8.83 -4.85
N MET A 142 -1.45 -8.19 -5.61
CA MET A 142 -1.77 -6.94 -6.32
C MET A 142 -2.86 -7.16 -7.38
N ARG A 143 -2.78 -8.24 -8.17
CA ARG A 143 -3.82 -8.60 -9.14
C ARG A 143 -5.15 -8.92 -8.45
N SER A 144 -5.14 -9.68 -7.36
CA SER A 144 -6.34 -9.97 -6.57
C SER A 144 -6.97 -8.68 -6.04
N MET A 145 -6.15 -7.74 -5.57
CA MET A 145 -6.63 -6.45 -5.05
C MET A 145 -7.29 -5.61 -6.15
N ILE A 146 -6.66 -5.51 -7.33
CA ILE A 146 -7.24 -4.79 -8.48
C ILE A 146 -8.53 -5.47 -8.96
N MET A 147 -8.57 -6.80 -9.02
CA MET A 147 -9.78 -7.55 -9.40
C MET A 147 -10.91 -7.38 -8.38
N SER A 148 -10.56 -7.27 -7.09
CA SER A 148 -11.51 -6.99 -6.01
C SER A 148 -11.93 -5.52 -5.90
N SER A 149 -11.24 -4.59 -6.57
CA SER A 149 -11.42 -3.14 -6.41
C SER A 149 -12.86 -2.67 -6.62
N ARG A 150 -13.57 -3.22 -7.61
CA ARG A 150 -15.00 -2.92 -7.83
C ARG A 150 -15.87 -3.39 -6.67
N LYS A 151 -15.63 -4.61 -6.16
CA LYS A 151 -16.38 -5.17 -5.02
C LYS A 151 -16.11 -4.35 -3.75
N VAL A 152 -14.86 -3.97 -3.53
CA VAL A 152 -14.42 -3.12 -2.41
C VAL A 152 -15.02 -1.71 -2.50
N LEU A 153 -15.02 -1.10 -3.69
CA LEU A 153 -15.60 0.22 -3.92
C LEU A 153 -17.11 0.24 -3.67
N ILE A 154 -17.84 -0.79 -4.13
CA ILE A 154 -19.27 -0.94 -3.85
C ILE A 154 -19.50 -1.08 -2.34
N PHE A 155 -18.70 -1.90 -1.65
CA PHE A 155 -18.79 -2.06 -0.20
C PHE A 155 -18.59 -0.74 0.55
N PHE A 156 -17.50 -0.02 0.28
CA PHE A 156 -17.25 1.28 0.93
C PHE A 156 -18.31 2.33 0.57
N SER A 157 -18.85 2.31 -0.65
CA SER A 157 -19.99 3.15 -1.04
C SER A 157 -21.22 2.86 -0.17
N THR A 158 -21.54 1.58 0.05
CA THR A 158 -22.65 1.16 0.94
C THR A 158 -22.41 1.60 2.38
N VAL A 159 -21.18 1.44 2.90
CA VAL A 159 -20.81 1.91 4.25
C VAL A 159 -20.98 3.42 4.36
N MET A 160 -20.58 4.19 3.35
CA MET A 160 -20.74 5.65 3.34
C MET A 160 -22.20 6.08 3.35
N ILE A 161 -23.06 5.42 2.58
CA ILE A 161 -24.52 5.67 2.61
C ILE A 161 -25.05 5.37 4.02
N LEU A 162 -24.63 4.25 4.59
CA LEU A 162 -25.09 3.78 5.88
C LEU A 162 -24.72 4.74 7.02
N VAL A 163 -23.46 5.16 7.13
CA VAL A 163 -23.03 6.13 8.15
C VAL A 163 -23.71 7.49 7.96
N THR A 164 -24.02 7.86 6.71
CA THR A 164 -24.79 9.08 6.41
C THR A 164 -26.20 8.98 6.97
N VAL A 165 -26.88 7.85 6.74
CA VAL A 165 -28.24 7.61 7.25
C VAL A 165 -28.25 7.56 8.79
N PHE A 166 -27.39 6.77 9.42
CA PHE A 166 -27.35 6.68 10.89
C PHE A 166 -26.94 8.00 11.54
N GLY A 167 -25.97 8.71 10.97
CA GLY A 167 -25.59 10.04 11.42
C GLY A 167 -26.74 11.04 11.31
N ALA A 168 -27.47 11.08 10.20
CA ALA A 168 -28.63 11.95 10.03
C ALA A 168 -29.76 11.62 11.02
N LEU A 169 -30.05 10.33 11.24
CA LEU A 169 -31.04 9.90 12.24
C LEU A 169 -30.64 10.34 13.66
N MET A 170 -29.39 10.14 14.03
CA MET A 170 -28.87 10.56 15.33
C MET A 170 -28.92 12.06 15.52
N TYR A 171 -28.59 12.84 14.50
CA TYR A 171 -28.76 14.30 14.53
C TYR A 171 -30.21 14.69 14.82
N VAL A 172 -31.19 14.02 14.22
CA VAL A 172 -32.61 14.30 14.46
C VAL A 172 -33.08 13.84 15.84
N ILE A 173 -32.58 12.72 16.35
CA ILE A 173 -33.00 12.13 17.63
C ILE A 173 -32.38 12.87 18.82
N GLU A 174 -31.08 13.16 18.75
CA GLU A 174 -30.33 13.75 19.87
C GLU A 174 -30.26 15.28 19.78
N GLY A 175 -30.17 15.82 18.55
CA GLY A 175 -30.08 17.25 18.31
C GLY A 175 -28.83 17.93 18.89
N PRO A 176 -28.72 19.27 18.71
CA PRO A 176 -27.60 20.05 19.21
C PRO A 176 -27.48 20.05 20.74
N GLU A 177 -28.59 19.87 21.46
CA GLU A 177 -28.64 19.88 22.93
C GLU A 177 -27.78 18.76 23.54
N ASN A 178 -27.68 17.62 22.86
CA ASN A 178 -26.87 16.47 23.28
C ASN A 178 -25.52 16.37 22.52
N GLY A 179 -25.06 17.48 21.92
CA GLY A 179 -23.76 17.56 21.23
C GLY A 179 -23.79 17.18 19.75
N PHE A 180 -24.91 16.70 19.20
CA PHE A 180 -25.07 16.42 17.78
C PHE A 180 -25.39 17.72 17.02
N THR A 181 -24.40 18.60 16.92
CA THR A 181 -24.55 19.99 16.42
C THR A 181 -24.78 20.09 14.91
N SER A 182 -24.37 19.10 14.13
CA SER A 182 -24.54 19.08 12.68
C SER A 182 -24.53 17.65 12.13
N ILE A 183 -25.14 17.44 10.96
CA ILE A 183 -25.16 16.13 10.30
C ILE A 183 -23.73 15.59 10.06
N PRO A 184 -22.75 16.36 9.53
CA PRO A 184 -21.39 15.85 9.36
C PRO A 184 -20.73 15.40 10.68
N TYR A 185 -21.03 16.07 11.77
CA TYR A 185 -20.51 15.70 13.09
C TYR A 185 -21.17 14.41 13.63
N ALA A 186 -22.47 14.23 13.37
CA ALA A 186 -23.17 12.98 13.65
C ALA A 186 -22.69 11.82 12.76
N ILE A 187 -22.32 12.10 11.50
CA ILE A 187 -21.69 11.11 10.60
C ILE A 187 -20.32 10.70 11.14
N TYR A 188 -19.53 11.63 11.65
CA TYR A 188 -18.26 11.30 12.33
C TYR A 188 -18.49 10.31 13.48
N TRP A 189 -19.50 10.55 14.33
CA TRP A 189 -19.89 9.58 15.36
C TRP A 189 -20.30 8.22 14.79
N ALA A 190 -21.08 8.20 13.70
CA ALA A 190 -21.51 6.97 13.06
C ALA A 190 -20.30 6.19 12.51
N ILE A 191 -19.31 6.86 11.92
CA ILE A 191 -18.06 6.25 11.46
C ILE A 191 -17.29 5.67 12.65
N VAL A 192 -17.06 6.44 13.70
CA VAL A 192 -16.32 6.01 14.91
C VAL A 192 -16.98 4.80 15.59
N THR A 193 -18.31 4.82 15.65
CA THR A 193 -19.10 3.73 16.25
C THR A 193 -19.12 2.49 15.37
N LEU A 194 -19.36 2.65 14.06
CA LEU A 194 -19.44 1.53 13.12
C LEU A 194 -18.09 0.85 12.92
N THR A 195 -17.00 1.62 12.96
CA THR A 195 -15.62 1.10 12.86
C THR A 195 -15.10 0.54 14.19
N THR A 196 -15.94 0.48 15.23
CA THR A 196 -15.60 -0.04 16.57
C THR A 196 -14.47 0.72 17.28
N VAL A 197 -14.14 1.95 16.83
CA VAL A 197 -13.11 2.78 17.46
C VAL A 197 -13.60 3.34 18.79
N GLY A 198 -14.81 3.92 18.80
CA GLY A 198 -15.50 4.32 20.02
C GLY A 198 -14.71 5.29 20.92
N TYR A 199 -14.25 6.43 20.41
CA TYR A 199 -13.50 7.42 21.22
C TYR A 199 -14.24 7.92 22.46
N GLY A 200 -15.59 7.90 22.43
CA GLY A 200 -16.43 8.34 23.55
C GLY A 200 -16.53 9.86 23.70
N ASP A 201 -16.04 10.62 22.72
CA ASP A 201 -16.14 12.08 22.63
C ASP A 201 -17.56 12.56 22.30
N LEU A 202 -18.37 11.72 21.64
CA LEU A 202 -19.80 11.95 21.41
C LEU A 202 -20.60 10.68 21.72
N ILE A 203 -21.65 10.79 22.54
CA ILE A 203 -22.44 9.64 23.01
C ILE A 203 -23.93 10.02 23.07
N PRO A 204 -24.87 9.20 22.54
CA PRO A 204 -26.30 9.41 22.71
C PRO A 204 -26.72 9.49 24.17
N GLN A 205 -27.57 10.46 24.49
CA GLN A 205 -28.12 10.61 25.83
C GLN A 205 -29.53 10.02 25.93
N THR A 206 -30.32 10.11 24.85
CA THR A 206 -31.69 9.63 24.81
C THR A 206 -31.78 8.11 24.74
N ASP A 207 -32.85 7.52 25.27
CA ASP A 207 -33.05 6.07 25.22
C ASP A 207 -33.23 5.58 23.77
N ILE A 208 -33.89 6.38 22.92
CA ILE A 208 -34.05 6.08 21.49
C ILE A 208 -32.69 6.14 20.78
N GLY A 209 -31.87 7.15 21.06
CA GLY A 209 -30.51 7.25 20.51
C GLY A 209 -29.61 6.12 20.97
N LYS A 210 -29.70 5.69 22.22
CA LYS A 210 -28.98 4.51 22.74
C LYS A 210 -29.44 3.21 22.08
N ALA A 211 -30.73 3.04 21.83
CA ALA A 211 -31.26 1.90 21.09
C ALA A 211 -30.72 1.88 19.65
N LEU A 212 -30.74 3.02 18.96
CA LEU A 212 -30.18 3.17 17.62
C LEU A 212 -28.67 2.89 17.60
N ALA A 213 -27.93 3.45 18.55
CA ALA A 213 -26.50 3.22 18.68
C ALA A 213 -26.16 1.74 18.92
N SER A 214 -26.93 1.06 19.78
CA SER A 214 -26.76 -0.37 20.03
C SER A 214 -26.94 -1.19 18.74
N PHE A 215 -27.93 -0.84 17.93
CA PHE A 215 -28.11 -1.44 16.61
C PHE A 215 -26.93 -1.15 15.67
N THR A 216 -26.46 0.11 15.60
CA THR A 216 -25.31 0.49 14.78
C THR A 216 -24.04 -0.26 15.19
N MET A 217 -23.79 -0.44 16.49
CA MET A 217 -22.64 -1.20 17.02
C MET A 217 -22.68 -2.68 16.58
N LEU A 218 -23.83 -3.35 16.70
CA LEU A 218 -23.98 -4.75 16.26
C LEU A 218 -23.73 -4.91 14.75
N MET A 219 -24.19 -3.94 13.97
CA MET A 219 -23.98 -3.94 12.53
C MET A 219 -22.53 -3.66 12.13
N GLY A 220 -21.80 -2.85 12.92
CA GLY A 220 -20.37 -2.59 12.73
C GLY A 220 -19.54 -3.87 12.73
N TYR A 221 -19.79 -4.79 13.66
CA TYR A 221 -19.14 -6.10 13.70
C TYR A 221 -19.31 -6.89 12.39
N SER A 222 -20.52 -6.90 11.83
CA SER A 222 -20.80 -7.59 10.56
C SER A 222 -20.06 -6.96 9.38
N ILE A 223 -19.95 -5.62 9.36
CA ILE A 223 -19.35 -4.86 8.27
C ILE A 223 -17.83 -5.06 8.20
N ILE A 224 -17.13 -5.14 9.35
CA ILE A 224 -15.67 -5.32 9.39
C ILE A 224 -15.22 -6.64 8.74
N ALA A 225 -16.03 -7.70 8.80
CA ALA A 225 -15.69 -9.00 8.22
C ALA A 225 -15.75 -9.03 6.68
N VAL A 226 -16.57 -8.17 6.07
CA VAL A 226 -16.85 -8.19 4.62
C VAL A 226 -15.62 -7.88 3.74
N PRO A 227 -14.84 -6.80 3.94
CA PRO A 227 -13.71 -6.49 3.07
C PRO A 227 -12.63 -7.58 3.15
N THR A 228 -12.35 -8.08 4.36
CA THR A 228 -11.45 -9.22 4.58
C THR A 228 -11.95 -10.46 3.84
N GLY A 229 -13.26 -10.76 3.92
CA GLY A 229 -13.86 -11.88 3.20
C GLY A 229 -13.78 -11.75 1.68
N ILE A 230 -14.06 -10.57 1.12
CA ILE A 230 -13.96 -10.28 -0.32
C ILE A 230 -12.53 -10.51 -0.81
N ILE A 231 -11.54 -9.95 -0.11
CA ILE A 231 -10.13 -10.06 -0.48
C ILE A 231 -9.66 -11.52 -0.36
N THR A 232 -10.02 -12.20 0.73
CA THR A 232 -9.63 -13.60 0.96
C THR A 232 -10.23 -14.53 -0.10
N ALA A 233 -11.50 -14.33 -0.46
CA ALA A 233 -12.15 -15.11 -1.52
C ALA A 233 -11.48 -14.88 -2.89
N GLU A 234 -11.10 -13.65 -3.21
CA GLU A 234 -10.43 -13.32 -4.48
C GLU A 234 -9.01 -13.92 -4.53
N ILE A 235 -8.25 -13.82 -3.43
CA ILE A 235 -6.92 -14.46 -3.33
C ILE A 235 -7.07 -15.98 -3.49
N GLY A 236 -8.02 -16.60 -2.79
CA GLY A 236 -8.29 -18.03 -2.90
C GLY A 236 -8.68 -18.46 -4.32
N GLN A 237 -9.51 -17.64 -5.00
CA GLN A 237 -9.88 -17.88 -6.39
C GLN A 237 -8.66 -17.80 -7.31
N GLN A 238 -7.82 -16.77 -7.20
CA GLN A 238 -6.59 -16.63 -8.00
C GLN A 238 -5.61 -17.78 -7.75
N MET A 239 -5.42 -18.18 -6.49
CA MET A 239 -4.60 -19.34 -6.14
C MET A 239 -5.16 -20.64 -6.74
N SER A 240 -6.49 -20.85 -6.69
CA SER A 240 -7.12 -22.04 -7.27
C SER A 240 -7.00 -22.10 -8.80
N LEU A 241 -7.13 -20.96 -9.48
CA LEU A 241 -6.93 -20.85 -10.93
C LEU A 241 -5.48 -21.19 -11.30
N HIS A 242 -4.51 -20.68 -10.54
CA HIS A 242 -3.10 -21.00 -10.75
C HIS A 242 -2.82 -22.50 -10.59
N ARG A 243 -3.42 -23.15 -9.58
CA ARG A 243 -3.34 -24.62 -9.40
C ARG A 243 -3.91 -25.40 -10.58
N GLN A 244 -4.98 -24.91 -11.23
CA GLN A 244 -5.58 -25.57 -12.39
C GLN A 244 -4.73 -25.47 -13.66
N LEU A 245 -3.89 -24.43 -13.78
CA LEU A 245 -2.98 -24.26 -14.92
C LEU A 245 -1.83 -25.28 -14.93
N VAL A 246 -1.44 -25.80 -13.76
CA VAL A 246 -0.43 -26.86 -13.64
C VAL A 246 -1.08 -28.19 -13.99
N LYS A 247 -0.86 -28.69 -15.21
CA LYS A 247 -1.34 -30.01 -15.68
C LYS A 247 -0.24 -31.05 -15.60
N CYS A 248 -0.59 -32.26 -15.14
CA CYS A 248 0.32 -33.39 -15.18
C CYS A 248 0.52 -33.86 -16.63
N PRO A 249 1.76 -34.03 -17.12
CA PRO A 249 2.01 -34.51 -18.48
C PRO A 249 1.62 -35.98 -18.70
N ASN A 250 1.57 -36.78 -17.63
CA ASN A 250 1.25 -38.21 -17.71
C ASN A 250 -0.27 -38.47 -17.71
N CYS A 251 -1.02 -37.84 -16.80
CA CYS A 251 -2.46 -38.11 -16.64
C CYS A 251 -3.38 -36.93 -17.03
N SER A 252 -2.82 -35.81 -17.48
CA SER A 252 -3.55 -34.58 -17.89
C SER A 252 -4.44 -33.93 -16.83
N LYS A 253 -4.42 -34.43 -15.58
CA LYS A 253 -5.16 -33.84 -14.45
C LYS A 253 -4.39 -32.64 -13.89
N GLY A 254 -5.10 -31.54 -13.67
CA GLY A 254 -4.57 -30.33 -13.03
C GLY A 254 -4.88 -30.24 -11.54
N GLY A 255 -4.67 -29.05 -10.95
CA GLY A 255 -4.99 -28.78 -9.55
C GLY A 255 -3.84 -29.10 -8.59
N HIS A 256 -2.60 -29.06 -9.05
CA HIS A 256 -1.41 -29.28 -8.22
C HIS A 256 -1.00 -27.98 -7.53
N GLU A 257 -0.38 -28.08 -6.35
CA GLU A 257 0.23 -26.92 -5.70
C GLU A 257 1.45 -26.45 -6.50
N SER A 258 1.81 -25.18 -6.39
CA SER A 258 2.89 -24.58 -7.18
C SER A 258 4.26 -25.24 -6.92
N ASP A 259 4.45 -25.75 -5.71
CA ASP A 259 5.62 -26.42 -5.17
C ASP A 259 5.52 -27.96 -5.18
N ALA A 260 4.48 -28.55 -5.79
CA ALA A 260 4.34 -30.00 -5.85
C ALA A 260 5.37 -30.64 -6.81
N ASP A 261 6.22 -31.54 -6.33
CA ASP A 261 7.17 -32.28 -7.18
C ASP A 261 6.53 -33.50 -7.85
N PHE A 262 5.45 -34.03 -7.27
CA PHE A 262 4.76 -35.21 -7.77
C PHE A 262 3.27 -34.94 -8.00
N CYS A 263 2.72 -35.59 -9.02
CA CYS A 263 1.30 -35.54 -9.33
C CYS A 263 0.48 -36.22 -8.24
N LYS A 264 -0.42 -35.47 -7.57
CA LYS A 264 -1.31 -36.01 -6.52
C LYS A 264 -2.31 -37.09 -6.99
N HIS A 265 -2.41 -37.33 -8.31
CA HIS A 265 -3.35 -38.29 -8.89
C HIS A 265 -2.71 -39.57 -9.40
N CYS A 266 -1.50 -39.50 -10.00
CA CYS A 266 -0.83 -40.67 -10.58
C CYS A 266 0.60 -40.89 -10.07
N GLY A 267 1.10 -40.02 -9.19
CA GLY A 267 2.44 -40.15 -8.60
C GLY A 267 3.60 -39.84 -9.54
N SER A 268 3.36 -39.46 -10.79
CA SER A 268 4.44 -39.08 -11.72
C SER A 268 5.05 -37.74 -11.34
N GLU A 269 6.36 -37.61 -11.55
CA GLU A 269 7.09 -36.36 -11.35
C GLU A 269 6.54 -35.23 -12.24
N LEU A 270 6.41 -34.04 -11.67
CA LEU A 270 5.95 -32.84 -12.36
C LEU A 270 7.17 -32.05 -12.89
N PRO A 271 7.10 -31.47 -14.10
CA PRO A 271 8.20 -30.66 -14.66
C PRO A 271 8.61 -29.53 -13.71
N GLU A 272 9.85 -29.04 -13.70
CA GLU A 272 10.27 -27.89 -12.86
C GLU A 272 9.42 -26.61 -13.09
N GLY A 273 9.30 -25.77 -12.06
CA GLY A 273 8.36 -24.63 -11.95
C GLY A 273 8.19 -23.76 -13.22
N ASP A 274 9.29 -23.40 -13.89
CA ASP A 274 9.28 -22.56 -15.10
C ASP A 274 8.63 -23.23 -16.34
N LYS A 275 8.50 -24.55 -16.35
CA LYS A 275 7.92 -25.33 -17.45
C LYS A 275 6.48 -25.83 -17.17
N ARG A 276 5.92 -25.51 -16.00
CA ARG A 276 4.59 -26.01 -15.54
C ARG A 276 3.41 -25.24 -16.12
N VAL A 277 3.60 -24.00 -16.58
CA VAL A 277 2.51 -23.11 -17.03
C VAL A 277 2.25 -23.30 -18.52
N VAL A 278 1.18 -24.00 -18.87
CA VAL A 278 0.67 -24.02 -20.25
C VAL A 278 0.09 -22.64 -20.53
N GLN A 279 0.60 -21.92 -21.54
CA GLN A 279 0.02 -20.64 -21.96
C GLN A 279 -1.45 -20.87 -22.37
N PRO A 280 -2.40 -20.04 -21.92
CA PRO A 280 -3.79 -20.18 -22.32
C PRO A 280 -3.91 -19.79 -23.80
N GLY A 281 -3.94 -20.78 -24.71
CA GLY A 281 -4.26 -20.55 -26.13
C GLY A 281 -3.36 -21.24 -27.17
N LEU A 282 -3.07 -22.53 -27.01
CA LEU A 282 -2.66 -23.42 -28.11
C LEU A 282 -3.44 -24.73 -28.02
#